data_AF-A0A0C9SQ02-F1
#
_entry.id   AF-A0A0C9SQ02-F1
#
_cell.length_a   1.000
_cell.length_b   1.000
_cell.length_c   1.000
_cell.angle_alpha   90.00
_cell.angle_beta   90.00
_cell.angle_gamma   90.00
#
_symmetry.space_group_name_H-M   'P 1'
#
loop_
_entity.id
_entity.type
_entity.pdbx_description
1 polymer ?
#
loop_
_entity_poly.entity_id
_entity_poly.type
_entity_poly.pdbx_seq_one_letter_code
_entity_poly.pdbx_strand_id
1 'polypeptide(L)'
;LDPHSDTPVEILHVLLLGVVKYFWRDVIKRLKDEDKDILTARLSSFDVSGLCMSPLNAKALVNYSGSLIGRDFRAVVQAAPFVLHGLLPKERIEVWLALSALVPLVWEPQIENVDQHIVRDLSCFRSAIDHLLDCTCRLTPRWFNKPKFHILLHLPDHIRRFGPAILFATE
;
A
#
# COMPACT_ATOMS: atom_id res chain seq x y z
N LEU A 1 -12.17 10.54 -27.80
CA LEU A 1 -11.75 10.51 -26.39
C LEU A 1 -12.79 9.70 -25.64
N ASP A 2 -12.34 8.70 -24.90
CA ASP A 2 -13.17 8.02 -23.91
C ASP A 2 -12.67 8.47 -22.53
N PRO A 3 -13.35 9.41 -21.86
CA PRO A 3 -12.90 9.99 -20.60
C PRO A 3 -12.60 8.95 -19.52
N HIS A 4 -13.28 7.80 -19.55
CA HIS A 4 -13.08 6.72 -18.59
C HIS A 4 -11.78 5.96 -18.83
N SER A 5 -11.39 5.80 -20.09
CA SER A 5 -10.14 5.13 -20.48
C SER A 5 -8.94 6.09 -20.46
N ASP A 6 -9.18 7.40 -20.57
CA ASP A 6 -8.16 8.44 -20.71
C ASP A 6 -7.76 9.10 -19.37
N THR A 7 -8.39 8.70 -18.25
CA THR A 7 -8.03 9.13 -16.89
C THR A 7 -7.30 8.00 -16.15
N PRO A 8 -5.95 8.03 -16.06
CA PRO A 8 -5.20 6.96 -15.42
C PRO A 8 -5.50 6.86 -13.92
N VAL A 9 -5.17 5.69 -13.34
CA VAL A 9 -5.38 5.42 -11.91
C VAL A 9 -4.37 6.25 -11.13
N GLU A 10 -4.83 7.29 -10.43
CA GLU A 10 -3.95 8.10 -9.60
C GLU A 10 -3.49 7.28 -8.37
N ILE A 11 -2.28 6.69 -8.45
CA ILE A 11 -1.82 5.66 -7.51
C ILE A 11 -1.57 6.20 -6.10
N LEU A 12 -1.28 7.48 -5.96
CA LEU A 12 -1.00 8.11 -4.68
C LEU A 12 -2.28 8.21 -3.84
N HIS A 13 -3.37 8.65 -4.46
CA HIS A 13 -4.70 8.73 -3.89
C HIS A 13 -5.35 7.36 -3.77
N VAL A 14 -5.17 6.46 -4.74
CA VAL A 14 -5.81 5.14 -4.72
C VAL A 14 -5.13 4.20 -3.72
N LEU A 15 -3.80 4.13 -3.71
CA LEU A 15 -3.06 3.16 -2.92
C LEU A 15 -2.56 3.75 -1.59
N LEU A 16 -1.73 4.80 -1.58
CA LEU A 16 -1.14 5.32 -0.34
C LEU A 16 -2.15 6.08 0.53
N LEU A 17 -2.73 7.18 0.02
CA LEU A 17 -3.78 7.93 0.71
C LEU A 17 -5.15 7.21 0.68
N GLY A 18 -5.20 6.05 0.05
CA GLY A 18 -6.36 5.18 -0.04
C GLY A 18 -6.22 3.93 0.81
N VAL A 19 -5.96 2.81 0.14
CA VAL A 19 -5.89 1.48 0.75
C VAL A 19 -4.96 1.44 1.97
N VAL A 20 -3.72 1.93 1.86
CA VAL A 20 -2.75 1.95 2.97
C VAL A 20 -3.25 2.81 4.11
N LYS A 21 -3.71 4.04 3.83
CA LYS A 21 -4.31 4.94 4.84
C LYS A 21 -5.48 4.29 5.56
N TYR A 22 -6.35 3.59 4.84
CA TYR A 22 -7.51 2.93 5.41
C TYR A 22 -7.11 1.81 6.37
N PHE A 23 -6.17 0.95 5.97
CA PHE A 23 -5.67 -0.11 6.83
C PHE A 23 -4.88 0.42 8.03
N TRP A 24 -4.01 1.40 7.84
CA TRP A 24 -3.23 1.98 8.94
C TRP A 24 -4.14 2.57 10.02
N ARG A 25 -5.16 3.34 9.62
CA ARG A 25 -6.13 3.88 10.57
C ARG A 25 -6.92 2.79 11.31
N ASP A 26 -7.25 1.69 10.64
CA ASP A 26 -7.92 0.56 11.28
C ASP A 26 -7.00 -0.17 12.28
N VAL A 27 -5.70 -0.28 11.99
CA VAL A 27 -4.69 -0.77 12.95
C VAL A 27 -4.66 0.13 14.18
N ILE A 28 -4.38 1.42 14.02
CA ILE A 28 -4.24 2.36 15.15
C ILE A 28 -5.51 2.42 16.01
N LYS A 29 -6.69 2.32 15.39
CA LYS A 29 -7.98 2.32 16.11
C LYS A 29 -8.19 1.07 16.97
N ARG A 30 -7.60 -0.07 16.59
CA ARG A 30 -7.79 -1.36 17.27
C ARG A 30 -6.80 -1.60 18.39
N LEU A 31 -5.59 -1.06 18.27
CA LEU A 31 -4.55 -1.22 19.28
C LEU A 31 -4.96 -0.50 20.57
N LYS A 32 -4.73 -1.16 21.70
CA LYS A 32 -4.78 -0.54 23.03
C LYS A 32 -3.58 0.39 23.20
N ASP A 33 -3.61 1.24 24.22
CA ASP A 33 -2.53 2.21 24.43
C ASP A 33 -1.19 1.52 24.72
N GLU A 34 -1.19 0.41 25.48
CA GLU A 34 0.00 -0.43 25.68
C GLU A 34 0.57 -0.99 24.36
N ASP A 35 -0.29 -1.45 23.45
CA ASP A 35 0.13 -1.96 22.14
C ASP A 35 0.63 -0.84 21.22
N LYS A 36 0.09 0.38 21.36
CA LYS A 36 0.57 1.57 20.65
C LYS A 36 1.95 1.99 21.14
N ASP A 37 2.25 1.82 22.43
CA ASP A 37 3.59 2.06 22.97
C ASP A 37 4.60 1.06 22.39
N ILE A 38 4.22 -0.22 22.31
CA ILE A 38 5.03 -1.25 21.64
C ILE A 38 5.26 -0.90 20.17
N LEU A 39 4.19 -0.52 19.44
CA LEU A 39 4.30 -0.11 18.04
C LEU A 39 5.21 1.12 17.87
N THR A 40 5.07 2.11 18.74
CA THR A 40 5.89 3.34 18.73
C THR A 40 7.36 3.01 18.96
N ALA A 41 7.66 2.15 19.92
CA ALA A 41 9.03 1.69 20.19
C ALA A 41 9.60 0.97 18.96
N ARG A 42 8.85 0.03 18.38
CA ARG A 42 9.28 -0.71 17.18
C ARG A 42 9.51 0.19 15.97
N LEU A 43 8.62 1.14 15.71
CA LEU A 43 8.79 2.13 14.64
C LEU A 43 10.02 3.02 14.89
N SER A 44 10.30 3.39 16.14
CA SER A 44 11.47 4.20 16.50
C SER A 44 12.79 3.43 16.34
N SER A 45 12.76 2.12 16.55
CA SER A 45 13.92 1.23 16.42
C SER A 45 14.08 0.62 15.02
N PHE A 46 13.16 0.88 14.10
CA PHE A 46 13.19 0.32 12.77
C PHE A 46 14.35 0.92 11.96
N ASP A 47 15.26 0.06 11.49
CA ASP A 47 16.40 0.50 10.68
C ASP A 47 15.94 0.87 9.26
N VAL A 48 16.23 2.11 8.87
CA VAL A 48 15.89 2.67 7.56
C VAL A 48 17.08 2.76 6.61
N SER A 49 18.26 2.26 7.01
CA SER A 49 19.51 2.35 6.25
C SER A 49 19.38 1.87 4.79
N GLY A 50 18.60 0.81 4.55
CA GLY A 50 18.35 0.25 3.22
C GLY A 50 17.17 0.86 2.45
N LEU A 51 16.45 1.84 3.02
CA LEU A 51 15.19 2.35 2.46
C LEU A 51 15.30 3.77 1.89
N CYS A 52 16.50 4.37 1.91
CA CYS A 52 16.77 5.72 1.40
C CYS A 52 15.79 6.79 1.95
N MET A 53 15.44 6.69 3.23
CA MET A 53 14.46 7.56 3.88
C MET A 53 14.96 8.05 5.24
N SER A 54 14.42 9.18 5.70
CA SER A 54 14.70 9.68 7.05
C SER A 54 14.14 8.74 8.13
N PRO A 55 14.71 8.75 9.35
CA PRO A 55 14.16 8.01 10.48
C PRO A 55 12.65 8.25 10.66
N LEU A 56 11.93 7.20 11.04
CA LEU A 56 10.48 7.25 11.19
C LEU A 56 10.08 8.16 12.36
N ASN A 57 9.19 9.12 12.11
CA ASN A 57 8.54 9.85 13.20
C ASN A 57 7.44 8.97 13.82
N ALA A 58 7.84 7.99 14.63
CA ALA A 58 6.93 7.00 15.22
C ALA A 58 5.75 7.63 15.95
N LYS A 59 6.00 8.71 16.71
CA LYS A 59 4.96 9.46 17.42
C LYS A 59 3.92 10.01 16.45
N ALA A 60 4.33 10.56 15.31
CA ALA A 60 3.41 11.05 14.30
C ALA A 60 2.64 9.92 13.61
N LEU A 61 3.33 8.83 13.24
CA LEU A 61 2.70 7.68 12.58
C LEU A 61 1.60 7.05 13.44
N VAL A 62 1.78 7.01 14.75
CA VAL A 62 0.81 6.44 15.70
C VAL A 62 -0.25 7.46 16.13
N ASN A 63 0.16 8.63 16.65
CA ASN A 63 -0.76 9.57 17.28
C ASN A 63 -1.48 10.50 16.30
N TYR A 64 -0.92 10.73 15.11
CA TYR A 64 -1.46 11.64 14.10
C TYR A 64 -1.82 10.90 12.80
N SER A 65 -2.22 9.62 12.90
CA SER A 65 -2.55 8.74 11.76
C SER A 65 -3.61 9.29 10.78
N GLY A 66 -4.41 10.28 11.19
CA GLY A 66 -5.38 10.97 10.32
C GLY A 66 -4.76 11.99 9.36
N SER A 67 -3.65 12.63 9.76
CA SER A 67 -3.02 13.77 9.08
C SER A 67 -1.77 13.40 8.29
N LEU A 68 -1.45 12.11 8.21
CA LEU A 68 -0.32 11.59 7.44
C LEU A 68 -0.50 11.85 5.94
N ILE A 69 0.64 12.04 5.26
CA ILE A 69 0.74 12.29 3.82
C ILE A 69 1.27 11.05 3.08
N GLY A 70 1.34 11.10 1.74
CA GLY A 70 1.78 9.98 0.91
C GLY A 70 3.16 9.42 1.31
N ARG A 71 4.11 10.30 1.62
CA ARG A 71 5.46 9.92 2.11
C ARG A 71 5.39 9.05 3.37
N ASP A 72 4.55 9.41 4.33
CA ASP A 72 4.39 8.67 5.57
C ASP A 72 3.79 7.28 5.33
N PHE A 73 2.82 7.18 4.41
CA PHE A 73 2.22 5.89 4.10
C PHE A 73 3.15 4.97 3.29
N ARG A 74 4.04 5.55 2.46
CA ARG A 74 5.13 4.79 1.83
C ARG A 74 6.09 4.22 2.87
N ALA A 75 6.42 4.99 3.89
CA ALA A 75 7.21 4.51 5.03
C ALA A 75 6.50 3.38 5.80
N VAL A 76 5.23 3.60 6.14
CA VAL A 76 4.40 2.65 6.88
C VAL A 76 4.31 1.31 6.16
N VAL A 77 4.02 1.29 4.86
CA VAL A 77 3.85 0.02 4.14
C VAL A 77 5.16 -0.76 4.02
N GLN A 78 6.32 -0.10 4.02
CA GLN A 78 7.62 -0.78 4.05
C GLN A 78 7.96 -1.35 5.43
N ALA A 79 7.59 -0.65 6.51
CA ALA A 79 7.88 -1.08 7.87
C ALA A 79 6.84 -2.06 8.45
N ALA A 80 5.58 -2.00 7.99
CA ALA A 80 4.43 -2.66 8.60
C ALA A 80 4.62 -4.16 8.89
N PRO A 81 5.14 -4.99 7.97
CA PRO A 81 5.37 -6.42 8.25
C PRO A 81 6.26 -6.67 9.47
N PHE A 82 7.25 -5.80 9.68
CA PHE A 82 8.25 -5.95 10.73
C PHE A 82 7.80 -5.37 12.06
N VAL A 83 6.97 -4.33 12.06
CA VAL A 83 6.56 -3.64 13.30
C VAL A 83 5.23 -4.13 13.85
N LEU A 84 4.35 -4.71 13.02
CA LEU A 84 3.01 -5.14 13.42
C LEU A 84 2.93 -6.58 13.93
N HIS A 85 3.97 -7.39 13.78
CA HIS A 85 3.96 -8.81 14.18
C HIS A 85 3.55 -8.98 15.66
N GLY A 86 2.64 -9.88 15.96
CA GLY A 86 2.16 -10.12 17.33
C GLY A 86 1.24 -9.03 17.92
N LEU A 87 1.02 -7.90 17.22
CA LEU A 87 0.06 -6.87 17.64
C LEU A 87 -1.32 -7.04 16.99
N LEU A 88 -1.41 -7.87 15.95
CA LEU A 88 -2.65 -8.10 15.18
C LEU A 88 -2.85 -9.61 14.92
N PRO A 89 -4.11 -10.06 14.75
CA PRO A 89 -4.41 -11.38 14.21
C PRO A 89 -3.74 -11.64 12.86
N LYS A 90 -3.47 -12.92 12.59
CA LYS A 90 -2.71 -13.38 11.42
C LYS A 90 -3.28 -12.85 10.11
N GLU A 91 -4.60 -12.87 9.96
CA GLU A 91 -5.30 -12.46 8.73
C GLU A 91 -5.03 -10.99 8.38
N ARG A 92 -4.82 -10.13 9.40
CA ARG A 92 -4.49 -8.71 9.19
C ARG A 92 -3.03 -8.54 8.78
N ILE A 93 -2.14 -9.33 9.38
CA ILE A 93 -0.74 -9.35 8.98
C ILE A 93 -0.62 -9.83 7.52
N GLU A 94 -1.39 -10.82 7.10
CA GLU A 94 -1.46 -11.27 5.70
C GLU A 94 -1.84 -10.13 4.73
N VAL A 95 -2.80 -9.27 5.09
CA VAL A 95 -3.11 -8.07 4.30
C VAL A 95 -1.92 -7.12 4.19
N TRP A 96 -1.22 -6.86 5.30
CA TRP A 96 -0.03 -6.00 5.26
C TRP A 96 1.10 -6.62 4.43
N LEU A 97 1.34 -7.92 4.54
CA LEU A 97 2.31 -8.63 3.71
C LEU A 97 1.97 -8.52 2.22
N ALA A 98 0.71 -8.75 1.85
CA ALA A 98 0.25 -8.60 0.47
C ALA A 98 0.42 -7.15 -0.04
N LEU A 99 0.10 -6.16 0.81
CA LEU A 99 0.25 -4.75 0.47
C LEU A 99 1.73 -4.33 0.32
N SER A 100 2.60 -4.80 1.22
CA SER A 100 4.05 -4.58 1.16
C SER A 100 4.72 -5.27 -0.02
N ALA A 101 4.15 -6.37 -0.52
CA ALA A 101 4.60 -7.02 -1.76
C ALA A 101 4.11 -6.29 -3.02
N LEU A 102 2.89 -5.74 -2.99
CA LEU A 102 2.31 -5.02 -4.14
C LEU A 102 2.96 -3.65 -4.37
N VAL A 103 3.18 -2.86 -3.32
CA VAL A 103 3.65 -1.48 -3.44
C VAL A 103 4.96 -1.34 -4.24
N PRO A 104 6.00 -2.16 -4.04
CA PRO A 104 7.20 -2.11 -4.87
C PRO A 104 6.91 -2.26 -6.37
N LEU A 105 6.01 -3.19 -6.75
CA LEU A 105 5.61 -3.39 -8.14
C LEU A 105 4.90 -2.17 -8.74
N VAL A 106 4.15 -1.43 -7.91
CA VAL A 106 3.45 -0.20 -8.33
C VAL A 106 4.42 0.97 -8.53
N TRP A 107 5.47 1.06 -7.72
CA TRP A 107 6.45 2.17 -7.74
C TRP A 107 7.70 1.89 -8.58
N GLU A 108 7.68 0.83 -9.40
CA GLU A 108 8.76 0.53 -10.33
C GLU A 108 8.93 1.69 -11.34
N PRO A 109 10.09 2.38 -11.37
CA PRO A 109 10.28 3.57 -12.21
C PRO A 109 10.42 3.26 -13.70
N GLN A 110 10.84 2.05 -14.06
CA GLN A 110 11.21 1.71 -15.43
C GLN A 110 10.69 0.34 -15.84
N ILE A 111 10.22 0.24 -17.08
CA ILE A 111 9.91 -1.02 -17.72
C ILE A 111 11.03 -1.28 -18.73
N GLU A 112 11.98 -2.15 -18.39
CA GLU A 112 13.12 -2.45 -19.24
C GLU A 112 12.72 -3.12 -20.57
N ASN A 113 11.74 -4.03 -20.48
CA ASN A 113 11.25 -4.77 -21.64
C ASN A 113 9.72 -4.83 -21.62
N VAL A 114 9.10 -4.08 -22.53
CA VAL A 114 7.64 -3.97 -22.63
C VAL A 114 6.97 -5.32 -22.90
N ASP A 115 7.57 -6.18 -23.73
CA ASP A 115 7.00 -7.49 -24.07
C ASP A 115 7.02 -8.45 -22.86
N GLN A 116 8.13 -8.50 -22.13
CA GLN A 116 8.23 -9.28 -20.89
C GLN A 116 7.34 -8.71 -19.79
N HIS A 117 7.27 -7.38 -19.70
CA HIS A 117 6.44 -6.69 -18.73
C HIS A 117 4.96 -6.96 -18.97
N ILE A 118 4.52 -6.96 -20.22
CA ILE A 118 3.14 -7.23 -20.60
C ILE A 118 2.73 -8.68 -20.26
N VAL A 119 3.61 -9.65 -20.45
CA VAL A 119 3.27 -11.08 -20.31
C VAL A 119 3.49 -11.57 -18.87
N ARG A 120 4.68 -11.32 -18.31
CA ARG A 120 5.08 -11.85 -17.00
C ARG A 120 4.81 -10.88 -15.87
N ASP A 121 5.17 -9.61 -16.03
CA ASP A 121 5.11 -8.69 -14.89
C ASP A 121 3.68 -8.22 -14.65
N LEU A 122 2.87 -7.99 -15.69
CA LEU A 122 1.43 -7.69 -15.54
C LEU A 122 0.64 -8.89 -14.98
N SER A 123 1.01 -10.14 -15.30
CA SER A 123 0.35 -11.30 -14.70
C SER A 123 0.72 -11.47 -13.23
N CYS A 124 1.99 -11.30 -12.88
CA CYS A 124 2.45 -11.21 -11.49
C CYS A 124 1.74 -10.07 -10.74
N PHE A 125 1.61 -8.92 -11.38
CA PHE A 125 0.97 -7.74 -10.80
C PHE A 125 -0.54 -7.94 -10.56
N ARG A 126 -1.27 -8.51 -11.53
CA ARG A 126 -2.67 -8.92 -11.34
C ARG A 126 -2.80 -9.93 -10.21
N SER A 127 -1.92 -10.93 -10.17
CA SER A 127 -1.90 -11.93 -9.08
C SER A 127 -1.63 -11.28 -7.71
N ALA A 128 -0.79 -10.26 -7.64
CA ALA A 128 -0.52 -9.53 -6.40
C ALA A 128 -1.73 -8.70 -5.94
N ILE A 129 -2.44 -8.07 -6.88
CA ILE A 129 -3.72 -7.38 -6.60
C ILE A 129 -4.76 -8.38 -6.13
N ASP A 130 -4.96 -9.49 -6.85
CA ASP A 130 -5.92 -10.54 -6.49
C ASP A 130 -5.62 -11.12 -5.11
N HIS A 131 -4.34 -11.35 -4.80
CA HIS A 131 -3.91 -11.81 -3.48
C HIS A 131 -4.23 -10.78 -2.38
N LEU A 132 -3.97 -9.50 -2.61
CA LEU A 132 -4.36 -8.43 -1.68
C LEU A 132 -5.87 -8.39 -1.46
N LEU A 133 -6.66 -8.49 -2.53
CA LEU A 133 -8.12 -8.46 -2.45
C LEU A 133 -8.67 -9.69 -1.73
N ASP A 134 -8.12 -10.88 -1.98
CA ASP A 134 -8.51 -12.11 -1.27
C ASP A 134 -8.22 -11.99 0.23
N CYS A 135 -6.99 -11.59 0.61
CA CYS A 135 -6.63 -11.31 2.00
C CYS A 135 -7.56 -10.27 2.64
N THR A 136 -7.92 -9.21 1.89
CA THR A 136 -8.84 -8.17 2.36
C THR A 136 -10.27 -8.71 2.57
N CYS A 137 -10.74 -9.56 1.67
CA CYS A 137 -12.07 -10.18 1.72
C CYS A 137 -12.23 -11.04 2.98
N ARG A 138 -11.17 -11.80 3.33
CA ARG A 138 -11.11 -12.62 4.56
C ARG A 138 -11.26 -11.78 5.84
N LEU A 139 -10.84 -10.51 5.85
CA LEU A 139 -11.11 -9.61 6.97
C LEU A 139 -12.59 -9.25 7.05
N THR A 140 -13.12 -8.72 5.95
CA THR A 140 -14.55 -8.45 5.74
C THR A 140 -14.78 -7.90 4.33
N PRO A 141 -15.81 -8.38 3.59
CA PRO A 141 -16.15 -7.80 2.29
C PRO A 141 -16.54 -6.32 2.32
N ARG A 142 -16.86 -5.76 3.50
CA ARG A 142 -17.26 -4.35 3.65
C ARG A 142 -16.16 -3.36 3.25
N TRP A 143 -14.89 -3.79 3.20
CA TRP A 143 -13.80 -2.96 2.69
C TRP A 143 -14.04 -2.50 1.25
N PHE A 144 -14.69 -3.33 0.43
CA PHE A 144 -14.97 -3.05 -0.98
C PHE A 144 -16.07 -2.02 -1.22
N ASN A 145 -16.77 -1.56 -0.17
CA ASN A 145 -17.62 -0.38 -0.25
C ASN A 145 -16.81 0.91 -0.49
N LYS A 146 -15.48 0.87 -0.33
CA LYS A 146 -14.60 1.97 -0.67
C LYS A 146 -14.17 1.83 -2.13
N PRO A 147 -14.43 2.83 -3.00
CA PRO A 147 -14.23 2.71 -4.44
C PRO A 147 -12.77 2.46 -4.85
N LYS A 148 -11.80 2.86 -4.01
CA LYS A 148 -10.37 2.72 -4.28
C LYS A 148 -9.93 1.26 -4.49
N PHE A 149 -10.58 0.29 -3.85
CA PHE A 149 -10.28 -1.13 -4.10
C PHE A 149 -10.72 -1.58 -5.49
N HIS A 150 -11.87 -1.09 -5.98
CA HIS A 150 -12.31 -1.36 -7.34
C HIS A 150 -11.41 -0.65 -8.36
N ILE A 151 -11.04 0.61 -8.10
CA ILE A 151 -10.19 1.39 -9.01
C ILE A 151 -8.81 0.73 -9.20
N LEU A 152 -8.27 0.09 -8.16
CA LEU A 152 -7.00 -0.62 -8.22
C LEU A 152 -6.96 -1.73 -9.30
N LEU A 153 -8.10 -2.35 -9.62
CA LEU A 153 -8.19 -3.39 -10.64
C LEU A 153 -7.89 -2.89 -12.06
N HIS A 154 -8.05 -1.59 -12.31
CA HIS A 154 -7.77 -0.96 -13.62
C HIS A 154 -6.29 -0.59 -13.79
N LEU A 155 -5.50 -0.62 -12.71
CA LEU A 155 -4.09 -0.23 -12.74
C LEU A 155 -3.24 -1.06 -13.72
N PRO A 156 -3.38 -2.40 -13.84
CA PRO A 156 -2.61 -3.17 -14.83
C PRO A 156 -2.88 -2.72 -16.27
N ASP A 157 -4.13 -2.41 -16.61
CA ASP A 157 -4.51 -1.95 -17.95
C ASP A 157 -3.97 -0.54 -18.23
N HIS A 158 -3.97 0.32 -17.22
CA HIS A 158 -3.34 1.64 -17.31
C HIS A 158 -1.82 1.58 -17.42
N ILE A 159 -1.15 0.67 -16.70
CA ILE A 159 0.30 0.47 -16.85
C ILE A 159 0.63 0.02 -18.27
N ARG A 160 -0.17 -0.90 -18.82
CA ARG A 160 -0.02 -1.36 -20.21
C ARG A 160 -0.16 -0.22 -21.21
N ARG A 161 -1.09 0.71 -20.96
CA ARG A 161 -1.42 1.79 -21.91
C ARG A 161 -0.51 3.01 -21.78
N PHE A 162 -0.19 3.41 -20.55
CA PHE A 162 0.47 4.69 -20.24
C PHE A 162 1.92 4.52 -19.75
N GLY A 163 2.38 3.28 -19.54
CA GLY A 163 3.69 2.98 -19.00
C GLY A 163 3.69 2.90 -17.46
N PRO A 164 4.86 3.01 -16.81
CA PRO A 164 5.00 2.84 -15.36
C PRO A 164 4.04 3.73 -14.56
N ALA A 165 3.44 3.17 -13.50
CA ALA A 165 2.41 3.86 -12.74
C ALA A 165 2.86 5.16 -12.05
N ILE A 166 4.16 5.26 -11.77
CA ILE A 166 4.78 6.47 -11.23
C ILE A 166 4.65 7.69 -12.15
N LEU A 167 4.49 7.50 -13.46
CA LEU A 167 4.41 8.60 -14.43
C LEU A 167 3.09 9.38 -14.33
N PHE A 168 2.08 8.77 -13.72
CA PHE A 168 0.76 9.37 -13.47
C PHE A 168 0.41 9.38 -11.97
N ALA A 169 1.43 9.29 -11.12
CA ALA A 169 1.33 9.55 -9.68
C ALA A 169 1.41 11.06 -9.45
N THR A 170 0.28 11.75 -9.55
CA THR A 170 0.21 13.21 -9.42
C THR A 170 -0.18 13.59 -7.98
N GLU A 171 0.72 14.26 -7.28
CA GLU A 171 0.45 15.20 -6.16
C GLU A 171 1.20 16.51 -6.40
#